data_AF-A0A369A405-F1
#
_entry.id   AF-A0A369A405-F1
#
_cell.length_a   1.000
_cell.length_b   1.000
_cell.length_c   1.000
_cell.angle_alpha   90.00
_cell.angle_beta   90.00
_cell.angle_gamma   90.00
#
_symmetry.space_group_name_H-M   'P 1'
#
loop_
_entity.id
_entity.type
_entity.pdbx_description
1 polymer ?
#
loop_
_entity_poly.entity_id
_entity_poly.type
_entity_poly.pdbx_seq_one_letter_code
_entity_poly.pdbx_strand_id
1 'polypeptide(L)'
;MIREKLKKKWLTHAITGLMLNGLGLSLLGEAILQKSTGESFLWIFTGTVALSLINAGISYVGTAVKYRVHLDNAIEYKRTRNRKGPGE
;
A
#
# COMPACT_ATOMS: atom_id res chain seq x y z
N MET A 1 23.38 0.55 7.99
CA MET A 1 22.70 -0.68 7.50
C MET A 1 21.20 -0.77 7.83
N ILE A 2 20.71 -0.39 9.01
CA ILE A 2 19.28 -0.57 9.40
C ILE A 2 18.32 0.31 8.56
N ARG A 3 18.69 1.56 8.23
CA ARG A 3 17.90 2.49 7.39
C ARG A 3 17.54 1.94 6.01
N GLU A 4 18.49 1.27 5.35
CA GLU A 4 18.29 0.71 4.01
C GLU A 4 17.30 -0.45 4.02
N LYS A 5 17.32 -1.28 5.06
CA LYS A 5 16.36 -2.38 5.22
C LYS A 5 14.94 -1.87 5.43
N LEU A 6 14.76 -0.79 6.19
CA LEU A 6 13.45 -0.19 6.43
C LEU A 6 12.92 0.56 5.19
N LYS A 7 13.77 1.29 4.47
CA LYS A 7 13.40 1.87 3.17
C LYS A 7 12.99 0.80 2.15
N LYS A 8 13.75 -0.31 2.05
CA LYS A 8 13.37 -1.43 1.18
C LYS A 8 12.01 -1.99 1.55
N LYS A 9 11.78 -2.32 2.84
CA LYS A 9 10.48 -2.83 3.32
C LYS A 9 9.33 -1.88 3.02
N TRP A 10 9.52 -0.58 3.24
CA TRP A 10 8.54 0.45 2.92
C TRP A 10 8.20 0.46 1.43
N LEU A 11 9.23 0.48 0.58
CA LEU A 11 9.08 0.51 -0.86
C LEU A 11 8.39 -0.77 -1.36
N THR A 12 8.71 -1.94 -0.79
CA THR A 12 8.05 -3.19 -1.19
C THR A 12 6.56 -3.15 -0.87
N HIS A 13 6.17 -2.71 0.34
CA HIS A 13 4.75 -2.63 0.71
C HIS A 13 3.99 -1.60 -0.12
N ALA A 14 4.62 -0.46 -0.42
CA ALA A 14 4.03 0.57 -1.28
C ALA A 14 3.86 0.07 -2.73
N ILE A 15 4.88 -0.57 -3.30
CA ILE A 15 4.83 -1.13 -4.66
C ILE A 15 3.79 -2.26 -4.74
N THR A 16 3.76 -3.18 -3.76
CA THR A 16 2.77 -4.25 -3.72
C THR A 16 1.36 -3.69 -3.62
N GLY A 17 1.12 -2.70 -2.75
CA GLY A 17 -0.17 -2.04 -2.63
C GLY A 17 -0.60 -1.31 -3.92
N LEU A 18 0.35 -0.68 -4.62
CA LEU A 18 0.09 -0.03 -5.91
C LEU A 18 -0.22 -1.04 -7.02
N MET A 19 0.52 -2.15 -7.09
CA MET A 19 0.27 -3.22 -8.06
C MET A 19 -1.08 -3.91 -7.82
N LEU A 20 -1.44 -4.18 -6.56
CA LEU A 20 -2.75 -4.76 -6.21
C LEU A 20 -3.90 -3.84 -6.63
N ASN A 21 -3.76 -2.53 -6.40
CA ASN A 21 -4.75 -1.56 -6.87
C ASN A 21 -4.81 -1.49 -8.40
N GLY A 22 -3.66 -1.47 -9.09
CA GLY A 22 -3.61 -1.49 -10.55
C GLY A 22 -4.31 -2.71 -11.15
N LEU A 23 -3.97 -3.91 -10.64
CA LEU A 23 -4.63 -5.16 -11.01
C LEU A 23 -6.14 -5.14 -10.72
N GLY A 24 -6.52 -4.65 -9.54
CA GLY A 24 -7.92 -4.50 -9.16
C GLY A 24 -8.69 -3.54 -10.07
N LEU A 25 -8.10 -2.41 -10.47
CA LEU A 25 -8.72 -1.48 -11.43
C LEU A 25 -8.84 -2.10 -12.84
N SER A 26 -7.82 -2.84 -13.30
CA SER A 26 -7.89 -3.55 -14.58
C SER A 26 -9.03 -4.57 -14.60
N LEU A 27 -9.13 -5.41 -13.56
CA LEU A 27 -10.22 -6.39 -13.42
C LEU A 27 -11.59 -5.72 -13.26
N LEU A 28 -11.65 -4.57 -12.59
CA LEU A 28 -12.87 -3.78 -12.49
C LEU A 28 -13.31 -3.29 -13.87
N GLY A 29 -12.37 -2.79 -14.68
CA GLY A 29 -12.63 -2.39 -16.07
C GLY A 29 -13.14 -3.55 -16.92
N GLU A 30 -12.53 -4.72 -16.79
CA GLU A 30 -12.95 -5.94 -17.50
C GLU A 30 -14.34 -6.40 -17.06
N ALA A 31 -14.66 -6.33 -15.76
CA ALA A 31 -16.00 -6.61 -15.23
C ALA A 31 -17.04 -5.64 -15.77
N ILE A 32 -16.71 -4.35 -15.91
CA ILE A 32 -17.61 -3.34 -16.49
C ILE A 32 -17.87 -3.61 -17.97
N LEU A 33 -16.84 -3.99 -18.74
CA LEU A 33 -16.97 -4.36 -20.14
C LEU A 33 -17.80 -5.64 -20.33
N GLN A 34 -17.60 -6.66 -19.49
CA GLN A 34 -18.42 -7.88 -19.47
C GLN A 34 -19.89 -7.57 -19.16
N LYS A 35 -20.14 -6.71 -18.17
CA LYS A 35 -21.50 -6.23 -17.86
C LYS A 35 -22.13 -5.50 -19.06
N SER A 36 -21.33 -4.71 -19.78
CA SER A 36 -21.81 -3.94 -20.94
C SER A 36 -22.08 -4.80 -22.18
N THR A 37 -21.39 -5.93 -22.32
CA THR A 37 -21.51 -6.84 -23.49
C THR A 37 -22.58 -7.91 -23.29
N GLY A 38 -23.21 -7.96 -22.11
CA GLY A 38 -24.27 -8.91 -21.79
C GLY A 38 -23.76 -10.30 -21.41
N GLU A 39 -22.45 -10.44 -21.14
CA GLU A 39 -21.90 -11.68 -20.62
C GLU A 39 -22.35 -11.91 -19.16
N SER A 40 -22.68 -13.17 -18.88
CA SER A 40 -23.15 -13.83 -17.66
C SER A 40 -22.78 -13.22 -16.29
N PHE A 41 -23.45 -13.69 -15.22
CA PHE A 41 -23.21 -13.42 -13.78
C PHE A 41 -21.73 -13.40 -13.31
N LEU A 42 -20.80 -13.90 -14.13
CA LEU A 42 -19.36 -13.81 -13.95
C LEU A 42 -18.86 -12.38 -13.74
N TRP A 43 -19.47 -11.35 -14.33
CA TRP A 43 -19.07 -9.96 -14.12
C TRP A 43 -19.15 -9.54 -12.63
N ILE A 44 -20.09 -10.11 -11.87
CA ILE A 44 -20.25 -9.86 -10.43
C ILE A 44 -19.09 -10.51 -9.66
N PHE A 45 -18.69 -11.73 -10.05
CA PHE A 45 -17.57 -12.41 -9.41
C PHE A 45 -16.26 -11.69 -9.71
N THR A 46 -16.00 -11.35 -10.98
CA THR A 46 -14.83 -10.57 -11.41
C THR A 46 -14.79 -9.20 -10.71
N GLY A 47 -15.93 -8.52 -10.61
CA GLY A 47 -16.06 -7.25 -9.89
C GLY A 47 -15.83 -7.39 -8.38
N THR A 48 -16.26 -8.49 -7.76
CA THR A 48 -16.03 -8.75 -6.33
C THR A 48 -14.56 -9.04 -6.03
N VAL A 49 -13.90 -9.81 -6.90
CA VAL A 49 -12.45 -10.05 -6.84
C VAL A 49 -11.70 -8.72 -7.02
N ALA A 50 -12.09 -7.91 -7.99
CA ALA A 50 -11.53 -6.58 -8.22
C ALA A 50 -11.65 -5.69 -6.97
N LEU A 51 -12.84 -5.61 -6.36
CA LEU A 51 -13.05 -4.86 -5.11
C LEU A 51 -12.16 -5.36 -3.98
N SER A 52 -12.05 -6.68 -3.82
CA SER A 52 -11.22 -7.31 -2.78
C SER A 52 -9.74 -6.96 -2.95
N LEU A 53 -9.24 -6.98 -4.20
CA LEU A 53 -7.86 -6.60 -4.53
C LEU A 53 -7.59 -5.12 -4.27
N ILE A 54 -8.52 -4.23 -4.63
CA ILE A 54 -8.42 -2.79 -4.34
C ILE A 54 -8.38 -2.57 -2.82
N ASN A 55 -9.27 -3.23 -2.07
CA ASN A 55 -9.34 -3.07 -0.61
C ASN A 55 -8.07 -3.59 0.09
N ALA A 56 -7.56 -4.74 -0.34
CA ALA A 56 -6.28 -5.27 0.10
C ALA A 56 -5.11 -4.34 -0.26
N GLY A 57 -5.11 -3.80 -1.48
CA GLY A 57 -4.11 -2.84 -1.96
C GLY A 57 -4.06 -1.58 -1.10
N ILE A 58 -5.23 -0.97 -0.80
CA ILE A 58 -5.33 0.19 0.08
C ILE A 58 -4.77 -0.11 1.47
N SER A 59 -5.07 -1.29 2.03
CA SER A 59 -4.55 -1.71 3.33
C SER A 59 -3.01 -1.86 3.34
N TYR A 60 -2.43 -2.39 2.26
CA TYR A 60 -0.98 -2.49 2.10
C TYR A 60 -0.31 -1.12 1.98
N VAL A 61 -0.91 -0.20 1.20
CA VAL A 61 -0.42 1.19 1.10
C VAL A 61 -0.49 1.89 2.46
N GLY A 62 -1.60 1.75 3.20
CA GLY A 62 -1.74 2.33 4.54
C GLY A 62 -0.70 1.80 5.53
N THR A 63 -0.41 0.50 5.47
CA THR A 63 0.65 -0.13 6.27
C THR A 63 2.04 0.42 5.90
N ALA A 64 2.31 0.61 4.61
CA ALA A 64 3.54 1.26 4.17
C ALA A 64 3.64 2.68 4.72
N VAL A 65 2.60 3.51 4.63
CA VAL A 65 2.61 4.87 5.17
C VAL A 65 2.89 4.88 6.68
N LYS A 66 2.24 4.00 7.45
CA LYS A 66 2.53 3.85 8.89
C LYS A 66 4.00 3.54 9.16
N TYR A 67 4.60 2.61 8.42
CA TYR A 67 6.02 2.31 8.58
C TYR A 67 6.92 3.51 8.28
N ARG A 68 6.55 4.34 7.29
CA ARG A 68 7.31 5.55 6.99
C ARG A 68 7.24 6.58 8.10
N VAL A 69 6.03 6.85 8.61
CA VAL A 69 5.80 7.80 9.71
C VAL A 69 6.55 7.37 10.96
N HIS A 70 6.49 6.09 11.31
CA HIS A 70 7.19 5.58 12.49
C HIS A 70 8.72 5.68 12.34
N LEU A 71 9.24 5.49 11.12
CA LEU A 71 10.65 5.68 10.82
C LEU A 71 11.08 7.14 10.99
N ASP A 72 10.30 8.07 10.43
CA ASP A 72 10.59 9.50 10.48
C ASP A 72 10.54 10.01 11.93
N ASN A 73 9.54 9.60 12.72
CA ASN A 73 9.45 9.91 14.15
C ASN A 73 10.66 9.38 14.95
N ALA A 74 11.11 8.15 14.67
CA ALA A 74 12.27 7.57 15.35
C ALA A 74 13.59 8.30 15.01
N ILE A 75 13.71 8.77 13.76
CA ILE A 75 14.84 9.60 13.31
C ILE A 75 14.82 10.96 14.03
N GLU A 76 13.64 11.56 14.15
CA GLU A 76 13.45 12.85 14.77
C GLU A 76 13.75 12.82 16.28
N TYR A 77 13.28 11.79 16.99
CA TYR A 77 13.64 11.56 18.41
C TYR A 77 15.15 11.45 18.61
N LYS A 78 15.85 10.73 17.72
CA LYS A 78 17.31 10.59 17.82
C LYS A 78 18.02 11.92 17.54
N ARG A 79 17.50 12.72 16.61
CA ARG A 79 18.04 14.05 16.27
C ARG A 79 17.86 15.05 17.42
N THR A 80 16.69 15.08 18.07
CA THR A 80 16.43 15.97 19.21
C THR A 80 17.25 15.60 20.43
N ARG A 81 17.39 14.30 20.74
CA ARG A 81 18.27 13.83 21.83
C ARG A 81 19.73 14.19 21.58
N ASN A 82 20.24 14.00 20.35
CA ASN A 82 21.62 14.38 20.04
C ASN A 82 21.86 15.89 20.13
N ARG A 83 20.83 16.70 19.89
CA ARG A 83 20.89 18.16 20.00
C ARG A 83 20.91 18.65 21.44
N LYS A 84 20.32 17.89 22.39
CA LYS A 84 20.31 18.24 23.82
C LYS A 84 21.56 17.80 24.60
N GLY A 85 22.38 16.91 24.05
CA GLY A 85 23.63 16.45 24.69
C GLY A 85 23.41 15.66 25.99
N PRO A 86 24.30 14.71 26.36
CA PRO A 86 24.17 13.91 27.59
C PRO A 86 24.64 14.65 28.87
N GLY A 87 24.42 15.97 28.97
CA GLY A 87 25.05 16.81 29.99
C GLY A 87 24.17 17.88 30.63
N GLU A 88 22.85 17.67 30.72
CA GLU A 88 22.01 18.35 31.72
C GLU A 88 21.84 17.44 32.93
#